data_AF-A0A521JUW1-F1
#
_entry.id   AF-A0A521JUW1-F1
#
_cell.length_a   1.000
_cell.length_b   1.000
_cell.length_c   1.000
_cell.angle_alpha   90.00
_cell.angle_beta   90.00
_cell.angle_gamma   90.00
#
_symmetry.space_group_name_H-M   'P 1'
#
loop_
_entity.id
_entity.type
_entity.pdbx_description
1 polymer ?
#
loop_
_entity_poly.entity_id
_entity_poly.type
_entity_poly.pdbx_seq_one_letter_code
_entity_poly.pdbx_strand_id
1 'polypeptide(L)'
;MRGGAAPAPRATRHTSLMRSSIRHAALVLALAVSSAAAAPLAAQTLELSSCLGAAFVAPPNASQGFGSFDAQYDAASGLLTCSLSVVGTSATTAHVHRGLPGQNSTELFTLTGSGSFLSGSTQLDAATAADLLAGGLYVDAHSAAFPTGELRGQIQPRRFFHAEPTGQQVVAPVVTNASARAWITLDPASKRATLGVLVKDTTATAVEWHRGAAGLNGPLLLALNGLGSAWTAQSAPLPFSDLVELLGGRTYLLVKSATFPQGELRDQIEAGGLNANGAQISASRGGRVELYIDAGFEHGGRPYLVLGSLSGTFPGLSVDGLALPLNVDAYFNTTLAAPNQPPLSNSFSFLGLFGQGQASLLLPPGAASPVIGFTAYHALAVVDVFGSGKVAFTSNATPLAIVP
;
A
#
# COMPACT_ATOMS: atom_id res chain seq x y z
N MET A 1 -60.70 42.50 -26.31
CA MET A 1 -60.09 42.15 -25.00
C MET A 1 -60.05 40.63 -24.88
N ARG A 2 -58.97 40.05 -24.33
CA ARG A 2 -58.82 38.67 -23.76
C ARG A 2 -59.36 37.48 -24.59
N GLY A 3 -58.61 36.42 -24.91
CA GLY A 3 -57.19 36.12 -24.70
C GLY A 3 -56.93 34.63 -24.44
N GLY A 4 -55.94 34.04 -25.14
CA GLY A 4 -55.36 32.71 -24.88
C GLY A 4 -56.26 31.49 -25.21
N ALA A 5 -55.71 30.30 -25.48
CA ALA A 5 -54.33 29.92 -25.82
C ALA A 5 -54.36 28.58 -26.59
N ALA A 6 -53.34 28.30 -27.40
CA ALA A 6 -53.24 27.04 -28.14
C ALA A 6 -52.98 25.83 -27.21
N PRO A 7 -53.44 24.61 -27.56
CA PRO A 7 -53.13 23.42 -26.78
C PRO A 7 -51.65 23.07 -26.87
N ALA A 8 -50.99 22.93 -25.72
CA ALA A 8 -49.58 22.57 -25.64
C ALA A 8 -49.31 21.14 -26.13
N PRO A 9 -48.14 20.86 -26.74
CA PRO A 9 -47.81 19.53 -27.24
C PRO A 9 -47.65 18.52 -26.09
N ARG A 10 -48.16 17.30 -26.32
CA ARG A 10 -48.12 16.18 -25.38
C ARG A 10 -46.70 15.65 -25.19
N ALA A 11 -45.96 16.22 -24.25
CA ALA A 11 -44.64 15.72 -23.86
C ALA A 11 -44.74 14.25 -23.38
N THR A 12 -43.98 13.38 -24.04
CA THR A 12 -43.81 11.98 -23.65
C THR A 12 -43.12 11.90 -22.29
N ARG A 13 -43.73 11.20 -21.32
CA ARG A 13 -43.12 10.95 -20.00
C ARG A 13 -42.00 9.91 -20.09
N HIS A 14 -40.83 10.32 -20.60
CA HIS A 14 -39.58 9.54 -20.53
C HIS A 14 -38.74 9.92 -19.30
N THR A 15 -39.33 9.88 -18.10
CA THR A 15 -38.66 10.28 -16.84
C THR A 15 -39.06 9.42 -15.63
N SER A 16 -38.72 8.12 -15.63
CA SER A 16 -38.64 7.32 -14.37
C SER A 16 -37.91 5.97 -14.51
N LEU A 17 -36.70 5.91 -15.10
CA LEU A 17 -35.88 4.69 -15.10
C LEU A 17 -34.43 4.87 -14.60
N MET A 18 -33.98 6.09 -14.29
CA MET A 18 -32.60 6.38 -13.84
C MET A 18 -32.49 6.75 -12.34
N ARG A 19 -33.33 6.18 -11.48
CA ARG A 19 -33.19 6.28 -10.00
C ARG A 19 -33.28 4.93 -9.26
N SER A 20 -33.25 3.81 -10.00
CA SER A 20 -33.39 2.45 -9.44
C SER A 20 -32.06 1.70 -9.28
N SER A 21 -31.00 2.14 -9.96
CA SER A 21 -29.77 1.35 -10.13
C SER A 21 -28.88 1.25 -8.88
N ILE A 22 -29.01 2.18 -7.92
CA ILE A 22 -28.06 2.33 -6.80
C ILE A 22 -28.39 1.37 -5.63
N ARG A 23 -29.60 0.80 -5.57
CA ARG A 23 -29.94 -0.24 -4.56
C ARG A 23 -29.37 -1.63 -4.86
N HIS A 24 -28.65 -1.80 -5.98
CA HIS A 24 -28.14 -3.10 -6.41
C HIS A 24 -26.70 -3.40 -5.97
N ALA A 25 -25.95 -2.43 -5.44
CA ALA A 25 -24.59 -2.66 -4.93
C ALA A 25 -24.56 -3.72 -3.79
N ALA A 26 -25.58 -3.73 -2.93
CA ALA A 26 -25.74 -4.73 -1.87
C ALA A 26 -26.18 -6.12 -2.38
N LEU A 27 -26.70 -6.24 -3.62
CA LEU A 27 -27.25 -7.49 -4.14
C LEU A 27 -26.27 -8.27 -5.04
N VAL A 28 -25.30 -7.60 -5.67
CA VAL A 28 -24.21 -8.27 -6.40
C VAL A 28 -23.29 -9.05 -5.43
N LEU A 29 -23.07 -8.51 -4.22
CA LEU A 29 -22.22 -9.15 -3.21
C LEU A 29 -22.82 -10.44 -2.61
N ALA A 30 -24.14 -10.63 -2.71
CA ALA A 30 -24.83 -11.81 -2.18
C ALA A 30 -24.73 -13.06 -3.08
N LEU A 31 -24.61 -12.88 -4.41
CA LEU A 31 -24.50 -14.03 -5.35
C LEU A 31 -23.06 -14.54 -5.54
N ALA A 32 -22.04 -13.71 -5.26
CA ALA A 32 -20.64 -14.12 -5.34
C ALA A 32 -20.27 -15.22 -4.31
N VAL A 33 -21.10 -15.43 -3.29
CA VAL A 33 -20.92 -16.48 -2.26
C VAL A 33 -21.36 -17.88 -2.75
N SER A 34 -22.18 -17.98 -3.81
CA SER A 34 -22.89 -19.22 -4.15
C SER A 34 -22.24 -20.10 -5.22
N SER A 35 -21.12 -19.70 -5.82
CA SER A 35 -20.35 -20.58 -6.73
C SER A 35 -18.84 -20.32 -6.69
N ALA A 36 -18.29 -20.11 -5.49
CA ALA A 36 -16.87 -20.29 -5.27
C ALA A 36 -16.53 -21.79 -5.37
N ALA A 37 -16.48 -22.31 -6.60
CA ALA A 37 -15.68 -23.49 -6.88
C ALA A 37 -14.27 -23.16 -6.39
N ALA A 38 -13.75 -23.97 -5.45
CA ALA A 38 -12.45 -23.74 -4.87
C ALA A 38 -11.37 -23.88 -5.93
N ALA A 39 -11.03 -22.76 -6.59
CA ALA A 39 -9.76 -22.62 -7.25
C ALA A 39 -8.69 -22.98 -6.20
N PRO A 40 -7.73 -23.86 -6.51
CA PRO A 40 -6.68 -24.20 -5.56
C PRO A 40 -6.01 -22.90 -5.10
N LEU A 41 -5.82 -22.76 -3.80
CA LEU A 41 -5.21 -21.58 -3.19
C LEU A 41 -3.81 -21.41 -3.82
N ALA A 42 -3.70 -20.51 -4.80
CA ALA A 42 -2.42 -20.25 -5.47
C ALA A 42 -1.50 -19.63 -4.42
N ALA A 43 -0.32 -20.22 -4.22
CA ALA A 43 0.59 -19.87 -3.12
C ALA A 43 0.80 -18.35 -3.03
N GLN A 44 0.39 -17.79 -1.89
CA GLN A 44 0.56 -16.39 -1.55
C GLN A 44 1.80 -16.27 -0.66
N THR A 45 2.92 -15.90 -1.27
CA THR A 45 4.16 -15.61 -0.55
C THR A 45 4.17 -14.15 -0.12
N LEU A 46 4.08 -13.90 1.19
CA LEU A 46 4.08 -12.57 1.78
C LEU A 46 5.50 -12.14 2.16
N GLU A 47 5.89 -10.93 1.78
CA GLU A 47 7.20 -10.33 2.09
C GLU A 47 7.15 -9.57 3.43
N LEU A 48 8.00 -10.01 4.35
CA LEU A 48 8.13 -9.52 5.72
C LEU A 48 9.52 -8.93 5.93
N SER A 49 9.63 -7.99 6.87
CA SER A 49 10.92 -7.45 7.30
C SER A 49 10.90 -7.03 8.77
N SER A 50 12.08 -6.93 9.36
CA SER A 50 12.33 -6.44 10.72
C SER A 50 13.71 -5.81 10.73
N CYS A 51 13.94 -4.79 11.55
CA CYS A 51 15.29 -4.27 11.74
C CYS A 51 15.61 -4.09 13.20
N LEU A 52 16.79 -4.60 13.56
CA LEU A 52 17.16 -4.93 14.91
C LEU A 52 18.12 -3.88 15.47
N GLY A 53 18.00 -3.60 16.77
CA GLY A 53 18.87 -2.67 17.47
C GLY A 53 18.84 -2.86 18.98
N ALA A 54 19.93 -2.44 19.65
CA ALA A 54 20.09 -2.52 21.10
C ALA A 54 19.00 -1.78 21.91
N ALA A 55 18.47 -0.70 21.35
CA ALA A 55 17.40 0.11 21.94
C ALA A 55 16.03 -0.61 22.01
N PHE A 56 15.86 -1.71 21.26
CA PHE A 56 14.60 -2.47 21.18
C PHE A 56 14.62 -3.76 22.01
N VAL A 57 15.77 -4.11 22.59
CA VAL A 57 15.91 -5.18 23.58
C VAL A 57 15.23 -4.75 24.88
N ALA A 58 14.68 -5.69 25.64
CA ALA A 58 14.00 -5.41 26.91
C ALA A 58 14.73 -6.12 28.08
N PRO A 59 15.46 -5.39 28.95
CA PRO A 59 15.76 -3.95 28.89
C PRO A 59 16.79 -3.59 27.79
N PRO A 60 16.85 -2.33 27.33
CA PRO A 60 17.83 -1.90 26.33
C PRO A 60 19.28 -2.05 26.78
N ASN A 61 20.18 -2.31 25.84
CA ASN A 61 21.62 -2.37 26.09
C ASN A 61 22.40 -1.28 25.32
N ALA A 62 23.71 -1.21 25.52
CA ALA A 62 24.57 -0.14 24.99
C ALA A 62 25.23 -0.43 23.63
N SER A 63 24.93 -1.58 22.98
CA SER A 63 25.56 -1.92 21.70
C SER A 63 25.27 -0.90 20.60
N GLN A 64 26.26 -0.71 19.73
CA GLN A 64 26.15 0.08 18.51
C GLN A 64 25.87 -0.81 17.27
N GLY A 65 25.73 -2.12 17.48
CA GLY A 65 25.34 -3.05 16.43
C GLY A 65 23.90 -2.82 15.94
N PHE A 66 23.63 -3.29 14.73
CA PHE A 66 22.30 -3.25 14.11
C PHE A 66 22.12 -4.43 13.15
N GLY A 67 20.87 -4.76 12.83
CA GLY A 67 20.57 -5.87 11.92
C GLY A 67 19.40 -5.60 10.97
N SER A 68 19.46 -6.25 9.81
CA SER A 68 18.39 -6.34 8.80
C SER A 68 17.87 -7.76 8.78
N PHE A 69 16.56 -7.94 8.90
CA PHE A 69 15.89 -9.21 8.74
C PHE A 69 14.85 -9.11 7.64
N ASP A 70 14.87 -10.05 6.72
CA ASP A 70 13.90 -10.21 5.64
C ASP A 70 13.34 -11.63 5.71
N ALA A 71 12.04 -11.79 5.43
CA ALA A 71 11.43 -13.10 5.39
C ALA A 71 10.31 -13.21 4.36
N GLN A 72 10.09 -14.44 3.88
CA GLN A 72 9.03 -14.84 2.98
C GLN A 72 8.14 -15.86 3.68
N TYR A 73 6.83 -15.57 3.77
CA TYR A 73 5.85 -16.48 4.34
C TYR A 73 4.90 -17.00 3.26
N ASP A 74 5.00 -18.28 2.90
CA ASP A 74 4.04 -18.94 2.02
C ASP A 74 2.79 -19.35 2.82
N ALA A 75 1.68 -18.64 2.60
CA ALA A 75 0.42 -18.88 3.29
C ALA A 75 -0.27 -20.21 2.91
N ALA A 76 0.13 -20.88 1.82
CA ALA A 76 -0.42 -22.17 1.43
C ALA A 76 0.27 -23.35 2.14
N SER A 77 1.59 -23.27 2.35
CA SER A 77 2.35 -24.29 3.09
C SER A 77 2.56 -23.96 4.58
N GLY A 78 2.39 -22.70 4.97
CA GLY A 78 2.76 -22.19 6.30
C GLY A 78 4.27 -21.97 6.47
N LEU A 79 5.07 -22.09 5.40
CA LEU A 79 6.53 -22.00 5.47
C LEU A 79 6.99 -20.53 5.57
N LEU A 80 7.60 -20.17 6.69
CA LEU A 80 8.35 -18.94 6.86
C LEU A 80 9.84 -19.20 6.57
N THR A 81 10.42 -18.50 5.60
CA THR A 81 11.86 -18.54 5.27
C THR A 81 12.48 -17.18 5.56
N CYS A 82 13.58 -17.14 6.30
CA CYS A 82 14.17 -15.92 6.87
C CYS A 82 15.66 -15.79 6.56
N SER A 83 16.12 -14.54 6.41
CA SER A 83 17.53 -14.16 6.47
C SER A 83 17.72 -13.00 7.45
N LEU A 84 18.87 -12.99 8.13
CA LEU A 84 19.32 -11.94 9.03
C LEU A 84 20.76 -11.55 8.67
N SER A 85 20.98 -10.25 8.54
CA SER A 85 22.31 -9.63 8.39
C SER A 85 22.58 -8.74 9.61
N VAL A 86 23.77 -8.80 10.21
CA VAL A 86 24.18 -7.92 11.32
C VAL A 86 25.50 -7.22 11.04
N VAL A 87 25.57 -5.96 11.48
CA VAL A 87 26.71 -5.05 11.29
C VAL A 87 27.04 -4.37 12.61
N GLY A 88 28.32 -4.10 12.86
CA GLY A 88 28.80 -3.56 14.14
C GLY A 88 28.88 -4.60 15.27
N THR A 89 28.47 -5.84 15.02
CA THR A 89 28.62 -7.01 15.90
C THR A 89 28.82 -8.29 15.09
N SER A 90 29.12 -9.39 15.77
CA SER A 90 29.22 -10.74 15.24
C SER A 90 28.23 -11.62 16.02
N ALA A 91 27.09 -11.96 15.39
CA ALA A 91 26.08 -12.77 16.04
C ALA A 91 26.54 -14.23 16.20
N THR A 92 26.28 -14.81 17.37
CA THR A 92 26.54 -16.21 17.72
C THR A 92 25.30 -17.09 17.51
N THR A 93 24.12 -16.54 17.78
CA THR A 93 22.80 -17.12 17.49
C THR A 93 21.81 -15.98 17.22
N ALA A 94 20.70 -16.31 16.58
CA ALA A 94 19.54 -15.43 16.48
C ALA A 94 18.27 -16.27 16.51
N HIS A 95 17.20 -15.75 17.09
CA HIS A 95 15.98 -16.50 17.33
C HIS A 95 14.76 -15.67 16.92
N VAL A 96 13.66 -16.36 16.62
CA VAL A 96 12.35 -15.73 16.41
C VAL A 96 11.43 -16.13 17.57
N HIS A 97 10.64 -15.18 18.04
CA HIS A 97 9.90 -15.25 19.31
C HIS A 97 8.48 -14.65 19.14
N ARG A 98 7.50 -15.07 19.96
CA ARG A 98 6.16 -14.44 20.03
C ARG A 98 6.12 -13.37 21.14
N GLY A 99 6.18 -12.10 20.79
CA GLY A 99 5.98 -11.03 21.78
C GLY A 99 5.77 -9.67 21.14
N LEU A 100 4.85 -8.90 21.69
CA LEU A 100 4.67 -7.49 21.34
C LEU A 100 5.93 -6.67 21.66
N PRO A 101 6.12 -5.46 21.11
CA PRO A 101 7.26 -4.60 21.42
C PRO A 101 7.48 -4.44 22.92
N GLY A 102 8.70 -4.74 23.39
CA GLY A 102 9.09 -4.67 24.80
C GLY A 102 8.73 -5.91 25.63
N GLN A 103 8.12 -6.94 25.05
CA GLN A 103 7.86 -8.22 25.72
C GLN A 103 8.82 -9.31 25.21
N ASN A 104 9.43 -10.02 26.16
CA ASN A 104 10.26 -11.20 25.88
C ASN A 104 9.42 -12.47 26.05
N SER A 105 9.67 -13.49 25.23
CA SER A 105 8.97 -14.79 25.29
C SER A 105 9.90 -15.98 25.17
N THR A 106 9.35 -17.19 25.28
CA THR A 106 10.02 -18.39 24.75
C THR A 106 10.28 -18.27 23.25
N GLU A 107 11.36 -18.89 22.79
CA GLU A 107 11.72 -19.05 21.39
C GLU A 107 10.64 -19.84 20.61
N LEU A 108 10.45 -19.48 19.34
CA LEU A 108 9.74 -20.29 18.33
C LEU A 108 10.72 -21.14 17.52
N PHE A 109 11.77 -20.52 16.97
CA PHE A 109 12.81 -21.22 16.21
C PHE A 109 14.10 -20.40 16.09
N THR A 110 15.20 -21.12 15.84
CA THR A 110 16.55 -20.57 15.68
C THR A 110 16.85 -20.25 14.21
N LEU A 111 17.51 -19.12 13.95
CA LEU A 111 18.25 -18.86 12.72
C LEU A 111 19.68 -19.39 12.87
N THR A 112 20.11 -20.21 11.93
CA THR A 112 21.44 -20.84 11.92
C THR A 112 22.42 -20.05 11.07
N GLY A 113 23.70 -20.07 11.47
CA GLY A 113 24.75 -19.23 10.89
C GLY A 113 25.63 -18.65 11.99
N SER A 114 26.55 -17.76 11.63
CA SER A 114 27.40 -17.03 12.59
C SER A 114 28.07 -15.83 11.93
N GLY A 115 28.56 -14.89 12.74
CA GLY A 115 29.18 -13.67 12.25
C GLY A 115 28.13 -12.67 11.78
N SER A 116 28.24 -12.22 10.53
CA SER A 116 27.34 -11.20 9.98
C SER A 116 26.07 -11.74 9.33
N PHE A 117 25.93 -13.06 9.12
CA PHE A 117 24.79 -13.62 8.38
C PHE A 117 24.24 -14.89 9.02
N LEU A 118 22.93 -14.93 9.20
CA LEU A 118 22.17 -16.09 9.69
C LEU A 118 20.91 -16.28 8.84
N SER A 119 20.42 -17.51 8.75
CA SER A 119 19.19 -17.84 8.03
C SER A 119 18.50 -19.04 8.64
N GLY A 120 17.21 -19.19 8.37
CA GLY A 120 16.42 -20.29 8.87
C GLY A 120 15.05 -20.33 8.25
N SER A 121 14.41 -21.48 8.32
CA SER A 121 13.01 -21.61 7.95
C SER A 121 12.28 -22.50 8.95
N THR A 122 10.99 -22.26 9.09
CA THR A 122 10.11 -23.06 9.93
C THR A 122 8.71 -23.10 9.33
N GLN A 123 7.95 -24.16 9.64
CA GLN A 123 6.54 -24.22 9.32
C GLN A 123 5.73 -23.68 10.50
N LEU A 124 4.96 -22.64 10.25
CA LEU A 124 4.09 -22.02 11.25
C LEU A 124 2.74 -22.72 11.28
N ASP A 125 2.22 -22.95 12.49
CA ASP A 125 0.80 -23.26 12.65
C ASP A 125 -0.06 -22.00 12.38
N ALA A 126 -1.36 -22.18 12.16
CA ALA A 126 -2.26 -21.08 11.82
C ALA A 126 -2.32 -19.98 12.90
N ALA A 127 -2.07 -20.32 14.17
CA ALA A 127 -2.02 -19.36 15.27
C ALA A 127 -0.74 -18.53 15.25
N THR A 128 0.42 -19.15 15.03
CA THR A 128 1.70 -18.44 14.90
C THR A 128 1.74 -17.60 13.62
N ALA A 129 1.13 -18.09 12.53
CA ALA A 129 0.96 -17.31 11.31
C ALA A 129 0.05 -16.08 11.55
N ALA A 130 -1.04 -16.23 12.29
CA ALA A 130 -1.86 -15.10 12.71
C ALA A 130 -1.04 -14.11 13.58
N ASP A 131 -0.23 -14.59 14.53
CA ASP A 131 0.67 -13.76 15.35
C ASP A 131 1.85 -13.15 14.58
N LEU A 132 2.23 -13.71 13.43
CA LEU A 132 3.25 -13.15 12.53
C LEU A 132 2.66 -11.96 11.78
N LEU A 133 1.51 -12.18 11.15
CA LEU A 133 0.78 -11.15 10.41
C LEU A 133 0.31 -10.04 11.36
N ALA A 134 -0.21 -10.40 12.54
CA ALA A 134 0.25 -9.96 13.87
C ALA A 134 1.04 -8.65 14.04
N GLY A 135 2.20 -8.58 13.40
CA GLY A 135 3.33 -7.84 13.97
C GLY A 135 3.74 -8.34 15.36
N GLY A 136 3.27 -9.52 15.78
CA GLY A 136 3.40 -10.10 17.12
C GLY A 136 4.59 -11.04 17.27
N LEU A 137 5.32 -11.32 16.19
CA LEU A 137 6.62 -11.97 16.23
C LEU A 137 7.76 -10.95 16.20
N TYR A 138 8.83 -11.24 16.92
CA TYR A 138 10.09 -10.50 16.83
C TYR A 138 11.25 -11.45 16.55
N VAL A 139 12.33 -10.90 15.99
CA VAL A 139 13.63 -11.56 15.89
C VAL A 139 14.60 -10.87 16.85
N ASP A 140 15.44 -11.64 17.52
CA ASP A 140 16.59 -11.14 18.26
C ASP A 140 17.89 -11.84 17.84
N ALA A 141 19.02 -11.21 18.19
CA ALA A 141 20.36 -11.68 17.88
C ALA A 141 21.27 -11.54 19.10
N HIS A 142 22.09 -12.55 19.35
CA HIS A 142 22.99 -12.66 20.51
C HIS A 142 24.44 -12.60 20.04
N SER A 143 25.34 -12.16 20.91
CA SER A 143 26.78 -12.25 20.68
C SER A 143 27.53 -12.62 21.95
N ALA A 144 28.84 -12.85 21.84
CA ALA A 144 29.72 -13.09 22.99
C ALA A 144 29.72 -11.94 24.01
N ALA A 145 29.45 -10.70 23.58
CA ALA A 145 29.38 -9.53 24.48
C ALA A 145 28.00 -9.37 25.13
N PHE A 146 26.94 -9.81 24.45
CA PHE A 146 25.55 -9.68 24.90
C PHE A 146 24.82 -11.04 24.75
N PRO A 147 25.18 -12.05 25.56
CA PRO A 147 24.66 -13.41 25.42
C PRO A 147 23.16 -13.54 25.73
N THR A 148 22.57 -12.57 26.44
CA THR A 148 21.13 -12.52 26.74
C THR A 148 20.31 -11.70 25.73
N GLY A 149 20.91 -11.32 24.60
CA GLY A 149 20.28 -10.54 23.53
C GLY A 149 20.97 -9.21 23.31
N GLU A 150 21.56 -9.04 22.12
CA GLU A 150 22.22 -7.80 21.70
C GLU A 150 21.27 -6.88 20.94
N LEU A 151 20.53 -7.44 19.98
CA LEU A 151 19.68 -6.70 19.05
C LEU A 151 18.30 -7.36 19.02
N ARG A 152 17.23 -6.57 18.98
CA ARG A 152 15.85 -7.07 18.81
C ARG A 152 15.12 -6.23 17.77
N GLY A 153 14.19 -6.81 17.02
CA GLY A 153 13.36 -6.10 16.03
C GLY A 153 12.04 -6.83 15.75
N GLN A 154 10.95 -6.08 15.63
CA GLN A 154 9.61 -6.63 15.39
C GLN A 154 9.44 -7.00 13.90
N ILE A 155 8.96 -8.21 13.62
CA ILE A 155 8.70 -8.71 12.26
C ILE A 155 7.33 -8.23 11.80
N GLN A 156 7.28 -7.56 10.64
CA GLN A 156 6.07 -6.96 10.07
C GLN A 156 6.09 -7.09 8.54
N PRO A 157 4.93 -7.19 7.85
CA PRO A 157 4.89 -7.11 6.40
C PRO A 157 5.42 -5.76 5.91
N ARG A 158 6.09 -5.74 4.75
CA ARG A 158 6.70 -4.51 4.20
C ARG A 158 5.66 -3.42 4.02
N ARG A 159 5.87 -2.28 4.69
CA ARG A 159 5.00 -1.09 4.59
C ARG A 159 5.41 -0.20 3.41
N PHE A 160 4.42 0.10 2.59
CA PHE A 160 4.50 1.12 1.56
C PHE A 160 3.73 2.36 2.03
N PHE A 161 4.19 3.54 1.65
CA PHE A 161 3.48 4.79 1.90
C PHE A 161 3.25 5.50 0.57
N HIS A 162 2.17 6.29 0.48
CA HIS A 162 1.83 7.01 -0.73
C HIS A 162 1.34 8.43 -0.42
N ALA A 163 1.28 9.27 -1.46
CA ALA A 163 0.58 10.55 -1.45
C ALA A 163 0.10 10.86 -2.87
N GLU A 164 -1.02 11.57 -3.02
CA GLU A 164 -1.53 12.09 -4.31
C GLU A 164 -1.67 13.62 -4.27
N PRO A 165 -0.56 14.40 -4.26
CA PRO A 165 -0.61 15.86 -4.10
C PRO A 165 -1.52 16.60 -5.08
N THR A 166 -2.42 17.41 -4.53
CA THR A 166 -3.29 18.36 -5.26
C THR A 166 -3.13 19.79 -4.74
N GLY A 167 -3.57 20.77 -5.54
CA GLY A 167 -3.61 22.18 -5.11
C GLY A 167 -4.61 22.44 -3.98
N GLN A 168 -5.69 21.67 -3.89
CA GLN A 168 -6.73 21.85 -2.86
C GLN A 168 -6.24 21.57 -1.43
N GLN A 169 -5.18 20.77 -1.30
CA GLN A 169 -4.61 20.33 -0.03
C GLN A 169 -3.42 21.19 0.43
N VAL A 170 -3.01 22.19 -0.37
CA VAL A 170 -2.01 23.21 0.00
C VAL A 170 -2.59 24.14 1.06
N VAL A 171 -1.74 24.73 1.90
CA VAL A 171 -2.14 25.65 2.97
C VAL A 171 -1.53 27.03 2.67
N ALA A 172 -2.26 28.00 2.10
CA ALA A 172 -3.68 27.96 1.68
C ALA A 172 -3.90 27.25 0.32
N PRO A 173 -5.13 26.78 0.02
CA PRO A 173 -5.42 26.03 -1.21
C PRO A 173 -5.11 26.82 -2.51
N VAL A 174 -4.54 26.10 -3.47
CA VAL A 174 -4.14 26.60 -4.79
C VAL A 174 -5.09 26.08 -5.87
N VAL A 175 -5.55 26.98 -6.74
CA VAL A 175 -6.30 26.61 -7.96
C VAL A 175 -5.29 26.34 -9.07
N THR A 176 -5.09 25.06 -9.39
CA THR A 176 -4.27 24.58 -10.51
C THR A 176 -4.91 23.33 -11.11
N ASN A 177 -4.58 23.02 -12.37
CA ASN A 177 -4.89 21.74 -13.01
C ASN A 177 -3.78 20.69 -12.77
N ALA A 178 -2.66 21.11 -12.17
CA ALA A 178 -1.55 20.24 -11.85
C ALA A 178 -1.95 19.17 -10.81
N SER A 179 -1.28 18.02 -10.91
CA SER A 179 -1.42 16.91 -9.98
C SER A 179 -0.10 16.17 -9.86
N ALA A 180 0.12 15.49 -8.74
CA ALA A 180 1.27 14.62 -8.56
C ALA A 180 0.87 13.34 -7.85
N ARG A 181 1.74 12.34 -7.93
CA ARG A 181 1.60 11.06 -7.25
C ARG A 181 2.96 10.62 -6.75
N ALA A 182 3.00 10.12 -5.52
CA ALA A 182 4.22 9.76 -4.83
C ALA A 182 4.09 8.41 -4.14
N TRP A 183 5.22 7.71 -4.07
CA TRP A 183 5.38 6.47 -3.31
C TRP A 183 6.67 6.54 -2.50
N ILE A 184 6.62 6.04 -1.28
CA ILE A 184 7.76 5.92 -0.39
C ILE A 184 7.85 4.47 0.05
N THR A 185 8.99 3.83 -0.24
CA THR A 185 9.36 2.56 0.37
C THR A 185 10.36 2.86 1.49
N LEU A 186 10.00 2.53 2.73
CA LEU A 186 10.95 2.55 3.82
C LEU A 186 11.77 1.25 3.77
N ASP A 187 13.08 1.36 3.56
CA ASP A 187 14.00 0.31 3.99
C ASP A 187 14.17 0.43 5.50
N PRO A 188 13.67 -0.52 6.31
CA PRO A 188 13.81 -0.45 7.76
C PRO A 188 15.28 -0.60 8.20
N ALA A 189 16.17 -1.18 7.37
CA ALA A 189 17.52 -1.58 7.74
C ALA A 189 18.48 -0.41 7.78
N SER A 190 18.58 0.32 6.67
CA SER A 190 19.28 1.59 6.63
C SER A 190 18.45 2.74 7.22
N LYS A 191 17.17 2.48 7.58
CA LYS A 191 16.16 3.49 7.95
C LYS A 191 15.97 4.55 6.86
N ARG A 192 16.34 4.24 5.62
CA ARG A 192 16.24 5.16 4.49
C ARG A 192 14.92 4.93 3.78
N ALA A 193 14.25 6.02 3.48
CA ALA A 193 13.09 6.03 2.62
C ALA A 193 13.52 6.32 1.18
N THR A 194 13.12 5.45 0.26
CA THR A 194 13.23 5.69 -1.18
C THR A 194 11.92 6.32 -1.65
N LEU A 195 11.98 7.60 -2.03
CA LEU A 195 10.87 8.39 -2.55
C LEU A 195 10.92 8.38 -4.08
N GLY A 196 9.77 8.13 -4.72
CA GLY A 196 9.53 8.43 -6.12
C GLY A 196 8.31 9.32 -6.29
N VAL A 197 8.38 10.30 -7.20
CA VAL A 197 7.29 11.26 -7.46
C VAL A 197 7.14 11.50 -8.97
N LEU A 198 5.91 11.45 -9.45
CA LEU A 198 5.52 11.87 -10.80
C LEU A 198 4.60 13.09 -10.71
N VAL A 199 4.86 14.10 -11.53
CA VAL A 199 4.15 15.37 -11.57
C VAL A 199 3.58 15.59 -12.97
N LYS A 200 2.32 16.00 -13.06
CA LYS A 200 1.57 16.17 -14.30
C LYS A 200 1.01 17.60 -14.38
N ASP A 201 0.93 18.12 -15.60
CA ASP A 201 0.38 19.44 -15.97
C ASP A 201 1.06 20.67 -15.30
N THR A 202 2.25 20.47 -14.72
CA THR A 202 3.19 21.54 -14.29
C THR A 202 4.64 21.03 -14.38
N THR A 203 5.61 21.93 -14.29
CA THR A 203 7.04 21.60 -14.12
C THR A 203 7.43 21.91 -12.69
N ALA A 204 7.76 20.88 -11.91
CA ALA A 204 8.21 21.10 -10.54
C ALA A 204 9.60 21.76 -10.51
N THR A 205 9.78 22.69 -9.58
CA THR A 205 11.07 23.32 -9.22
C THR A 205 11.69 22.70 -7.98
N ALA A 206 10.86 22.11 -7.12
CA ALA A 206 11.30 21.28 -6.00
C ALA A 206 10.21 20.27 -5.61
N VAL A 207 10.65 19.17 -5.01
CA VAL A 207 9.82 18.20 -4.30
C VAL A 207 10.35 18.11 -2.88
N GLU A 208 9.51 18.44 -1.90
CA GLU A 208 9.87 18.53 -0.49
C GLU A 208 9.00 17.59 0.34
N TRP A 209 9.62 16.84 1.24
CA TRP A 209 8.95 16.03 2.25
C TRP A 209 9.13 16.70 3.61
N HIS A 210 8.03 16.95 4.29
CA HIS A 210 7.98 17.65 5.57
C HIS A 210 7.32 16.80 6.66
N ARG A 211 7.59 17.13 7.91
CA ARG A 211 6.75 16.77 9.05
C ARG A 211 5.60 17.76 9.19
N GLY A 212 4.40 17.28 9.48
CA GLY A 212 3.20 18.09 9.72
C GLY A 212 1.94 17.30 9.42
N ALA A 213 0.91 17.46 10.27
CA ALA A 213 -0.39 16.83 10.07
C ALA A 213 -1.21 17.52 8.95
N ALA A 214 -2.36 16.93 8.60
CA ALA A 214 -3.29 17.50 7.63
C ALA A 214 -3.66 18.96 7.99
N GLY A 215 -3.63 19.84 6.99
CA GLY A 215 -3.88 21.28 7.17
C GLY A 215 -2.77 22.09 7.86
N LEU A 216 -1.66 21.48 8.28
CA LEU A 216 -0.53 22.16 8.91
C LEU A 216 0.76 22.05 8.08
N ASN A 217 1.53 23.13 8.07
CA ASN A 217 2.90 23.16 7.52
C ASN A 217 3.91 22.93 8.66
N GLY A 218 5.07 22.35 8.34
CA GLY A 218 6.10 22.06 9.34
C GLY A 218 7.50 21.80 8.76
N PRO A 219 8.45 21.32 9.58
CA PRO A 219 9.86 21.29 9.22
C PRO A 219 10.16 20.30 8.08
N LEU A 220 11.13 20.67 7.25
CA LEU A 220 11.61 19.89 6.12
C LEU A 220 12.41 18.66 6.59
N LEU A 221 12.15 17.50 5.98
CA LEU A 221 12.86 16.23 6.18
C LEU A 221 13.79 15.91 5.00
N LEU A 222 13.31 16.13 3.77
CA LEU A 222 14.06 15.90 2.54
C LEU A 222 13.62 16.90 1.46
N ALA A 223 14.57 17.52 0.76
CA ALA A 223 14.30 18.36 -0.41
C ALA A 223 15.05 17.83 -1.64
N LEU A 224 14.33 17.74 -2.75
CA LEU A 224 14.86 17.52 -4.09
C LEU A 224 14.67 18.83 -4.85
N ASN A 225 15.76 19.40 -5.37
CA ASN A 225 15.75 20.65 -6.14
C ASN A 225 16.18 20.39 -7.58
N GLY A 226 15.56 21.05 -8.55
CA GLY A 226 15.80 20.78 -9.97
C GLY A 226 14.64 21.26 -10.85
N LEU A 227 14.53 20.75 -12.07
CA LEU A 227 13.39 21.01 -12.96
C LEU A 227 12.95 19.70 -13.60
N GLY A 228 11.69 19.30 -13.42
CA GLY A 228 11.19 18.08 -14.05
C GLY A 228 9.81 17.61 -13.58
N SER A 229 9.33 16.56 -14.25
CA SER A 229 8.06 15.86 -14.01
C SER A 229 8.22 14.47 -13.39
N ALA A 230 9.46 13.98 -13.24
CA ALA A 230 9.75 12.70 -12.60
C ALA A 230 10.96 12.85 -11.68
N TRP A 231 10.82 12.38 -10.44
CA TRP A 231 11.79 12.59 -9.37
C TRP A 231 11.98 11.31 -8.58
N THR A 232 13.23 11.01 -8.21
CA THR A 232 13.57 9.95 -7.28
C THR A 232 14.65 10.43 -6.32
N ALA A 233 14.58 10.00 -5.06
CA ALA A 233 15.64 10.20 -4.09
C ALA A 233 15.61 9.09 -3.04
N GLN A 234 16.76 8.87 -2.40
CA GLN A 234 16.84 8.13 -1.16
C GLN A 234 17.18 9.10 -0.03
N SER A 235 16.45 9.05 1.07
CA SER A 235 16.72 9.88 2.24
C SER A 235 18.04 9.50 2.91
N ALA A 236 18.56 10.39 3.76
CA ALA A 236 19.42 9.96 4.85
C ALA A 236 18.63 9.03 5.80
N PRO A 237 19.31 8.21 6.63
CA PRO A 237 18.63 7.42 7.67
C PRO A 237 17.72 8.30 8.52
N LEU A 238 16.42 7.99 8.54
CA LEU A 238 15.44 8.78 9.27
C LEU A 238 15.60 8.53 10.78
N PRO A 239 15.62 9.59 11.62
CA PRO A 239 15.60 9.41 13.06
C PRO A 239 14.26 8.81 13.50
N PHE A 240 14.23 8.15 14.65
CA PHE A 240 13.02 7.51 15.18
C PHE A 240 11.83 8.45 15.27
N SER A 241 12.08 9.73 15.62
CA SER A 241 11.07 10.77 15.67
C SER A 241 10.46 11.16 14.31
N ASP A 242 11.06 10.81 13.18
CA ASP A 242 10.44 10.98 11.85
C ASP A 242 9.75 9.70 11.39
N LEU A 243 10.27 8.53 11.75
CA LEU A 243 9.60 7.25 11.53
C LEU A 243 8.24 7.20 12.24
N VAL A 244 8.13 7.70 13.47
CA VAL A 244 6.85 7.80 14.22
C VAL A 244 5.84 8.76 13.57
N GLU A 245 6.32 9.81 12.91
CA GLU A 245 5.44 10.76 12.21
C GLU A 245 5.01 10.20 10.86
N LEU A 246 5.90 9.55 10.11
CA LEU A 246 5.61 8.84 8.87
C LEU A 246 4.60 7.70 9.09
N LEU A 247 4.86 6.82 10.07
CA LEU A 247 3.96 5.74 10.46
C LEU A 247 2.63 6.25 11.04
N GLY A 248 2.60 7.48 11.54
CA GLY A 248 1.44 8.12 12.13
C GLY A 248 0.64 9.01 11.18
N GLY A 249 0.95 9.04 9.88
CA GLY A 249 0.27 9.91 8.90
C GLY A 249 0.47 11.42 9.14
N ARG A 250 1.57 11.81 9.80
CA ARG A 250 1.93 13.20 10.17
C ARG A 250 3.15 13.72 9.42
N THR A 251 3.35 13.22 8.20
CA THR A 251 4.30 13.81 7.25
C THR A 251 3.58 14.07 5.95
N TYR A 252 4.09 14.99 5.13
CA TYR A 252 3.45 15.39 3.89
C TYR A 252 4.46 15.66 2.79
N LEU A 253 4.05 15.43 1.55
CA LEU A 253 4.79 15.85 0.37
C LEU A 253 4.27 17.21 -0.11
N LEU A 254 5.18 18.06 -0.59
CA LEU A 254 4.93 19.36 -1.16
C LEU A 254 5.69 19.47 -2.49
N VAL A 255 4.98 19.73 -3.58
CA VAL A 255 5.58 20.01 -4.89
C VAL A 255 5.51 21.51 -5.13
N LYS A 256 6.65 22.12 -5.47
CA LYS A 256 6.77 23.55 -5.81
C LYS A 256 6.95 23.71 -7.30
N SER A 257 6.52 24.86 -7.85
CA SER A 257 6.77 25.22 -9.26
C SER A 257 7.16 26.70 -9.38
N ALA A 258 7.47 27.15 -10.60
CA ALA A 258 7.78 28.55 -10.86
C ALA A 258 6.57 29.48 -10.57
N THR A 259 5.34 29.00 -10.81
CA THR A 259 4.10 29.74 -10.54
C THR A 259 3.78 29.77 -9.05
N PHE A 260 4.06 28.67 -8.34
CA PHE A 260 3.77 28.53 -6.90
C PHE A 260 5.03 28.12 -6.13
N PRO A 261 5.96 29.05 -5.88
CA PRO A 261 7.25 28.76 -5.23
C PRO A 261 7.12 28.39 -3.75
N GLN A 262 5.97 28.66 -3.12
CA GLN A 262 5.66 28.24 -1.75
C GLN A 262 4.96 26.86 -1.69
N GLY A 263 4.59 26.29 -2.85
CA GLY A 263 3.87 25.02 -2.97
C GLY A 263 2.72 25.12 -3.98
N GLU A 264 2.75 24.29 -5.02
CA GLU A 264 1.65 24.10 -5.97
C GLU A 264 0.72 22.95 -5.55
N LEU A 265 1.30 21.86 -5.04
CA LEU A 265 0.58 20.63 -4.69
C LEU A 265 1.04 20.13 -3.32
N ARG A 266 0.11 19.64 -2.49
CA ARG A 266 0.41 19.05 -1.18
C ARG A 266 -0.45 17.81 -0.97
N ASP A 267 0.05 16.80 -0.25
CA ASP A 267 -0.78 15.76 0.36
C ASP A 267 -0.05 15.11 1.54
N GLN A 268 -0.79 14.53 2.50
CA GLN A 268 -0.21 13.68 3.53
C GLN A 268 0.47 12.46 2.89
N ILE A 269 1.51 11.98 3.55
CA ILE A 269 2.12 10.68 3.24
C ILE A 269 1.51 9.68 4.21
N GLU A 270 0.62 8.85 3.70
CA GLU A 270 -0.15 7.89 4.47
C GLU A 270 0.45 6.50 4.34
N ALA A 271 0.48 5.76 5.46
CA ALA A 271 0.86 4.36 5.45
C ALA A 271 -0.27 3.56 4.78
N GLY A 272 0.08 2.79 3.75
CA GLY A 272 -0.85 1.89 3.11
C GLY A 272 -1.12 2.19 1.64
N GLY A 273 -2.36 1.92 1.23
CA GLY A 273 -2.84 1.98 -0.14
C GLY A 273 -2.60 0.69 -0.93
N LEU A 274 -2.66 0.83 -2.26
CA LEU A 274 -2.39 -0.24 -3.23
C LEU A 274 -1.07 0.08 -3.97
N ASN A 275 -0.12 -0.85 -3.94
CA ASN A 275 1.25 -0.62 -4.40
C ASN A 275 1.73 -1.79 -5.29
N ALA A 276 2.36 -1.49 -6.42
CA ALA A 276 2.83 -2.52 -7.36
C ALA A 276 4.33 -2.82 -7.21
N ASN A 277 4.73 -4.08 -7.40
CA ASN A 277 6.16 -4.44 -7.48
C ASN A 277 6.84 -4.03 -8.80
N GLY A 278 6.10 -3.45 -9.75
CA GLY A 278 6.59 -2.93 -11.01
C GLY A 278 5.67 -1.88 -11.61
N ALA A 279 6.24 -0.88 -12.29
CA ALA A 279 5.50 0.23 -12.91
C ALA A 279 5.09 -0.02 -14.37
N GLN A 280 5.54 -1.13 -14.97
CA GLN A 280 5.27 -1.50 -16.37
C GLN A 280 5.08 -3.01 -16.53
N ILE A 281 4.33 -3.42 -17.56
CA ILE A 281 4.19 -4.82 -17.99
C ILE A 281 4.18 -4.91 -19.52
N SER A 282 4.88 -5.91 -20.08
CA SER A 282 4.97 -6.12 -21.52
C SER A 282 3.72 -6.84 -22.04
N ALA A 283 3.11 -6.29 -23.09
CA ALA A 283 1.96 -6.89 -23.75
C ALA A 283 2.35 -8.12 -24.58
N SER A 284 3.50 -8.10 -25.26
CA SER A 284 3.97 -9.23 -26.08
C SER A 284 4.46 -10.40 -25.21
N ARG A 285 5.23 -10.13 -24.15
CA ARG A 285 5.75 -11.17 -23.25
C ARG A 285 4.76 -11.60 -22.18
N GLY A 286 3.78 -10.75 -21.86
CA GLY A 286 2.98 -10.90 -20.65
C GLY A 286 3.82 -10.71 -19.39
N GLY A 287 3.30 -11.19 -18.26
CA GLY A 287 4.00 -11.18 -16.98
C GLY A 287 3.04 -11.24 -15.79
N ARG A 288 3.62 -11.19 -14.58
CA ARG A 288 2.91 -11.08 -13.31
C ARG A 288 3.44 -9.87 -12.55
N VAL A 289 2.53 -9.02 -12.07
CA VAL A 289 2.82 -7.88 -11.19
C VAL A 289 2.08 -8.12 -9.87
N GLU A 290 2.81 -8.06 -8.76
CA GLU A 290 2.23 -8.12 -7.42
C GLU A 290 1.67 -6.76 -7.04
N LEU A 291 0.48 -6.77 -6.44
CA LEU A 291 -0.21 -5.60 -5.90
C LEU A 291 -0.34 -5.78 -4.38
N TYR A 292 0.57 -5.17 -3.63
CA TYR A 292 0.55 -5.15 -2.17
C TYR A 292 -0.54 -4.21 -1.67
N ILE A 293 -1.31 -4.70 -0.71
CA ILE A 293 -2.39 -3.99 -0.04
C ILE A 293 -1.98 -3.74 1.40
N ASP A 294 -2.15 -2.51 1.86
CA ASP A 294 -2.15 -2.18 3.28
C ASP A 294 -3.22 -1.11 3.50
N ALA A 295 -4.28 -1.45 4.23
CA ALA A 295 -5.41 -0.58 4.54
C ALA A 295 -5.42 -0.17 6.02
N GLY A 296 -4.35 -0.40 6.77
CA GLY A 296 -4.30 -0.11 8.20
C GLY A 296 -5.07 -1.11 9.08
N PHE A 297 -4.67 -1.18 10.36
CA PHE A 297 -5.16 -2.18 11.31
C PHE A 297 -6.64 -2.01 11.67
N GLU A 298 -7.16 -0.79 11.56
CA GLU A 298 -8.59 -0.45 11.63
C GLU A 298 -9.45 -1.22 10.62
N HIS A 299 -8.83 -1.73 9.55
CA HIS A 299 -9.46 -2.48 8.47
C HIS A 299 -9.05 -3.96 8.45
N GLY A 300 -8.39 -4.43 9.51
CA GLY A 300 -8.02 -5.83 9.68
C GLY A 300 -9.22 -6.78 9.63
N GLY A 301 -9.02 -7.93 8.97
CA GLY A 301 -10.05 -8.95 8.81
C GLY A 301 -11.22 -8.60 7.88
N ARG A 302 -11.26 -7.39 7.29
CA ARG A 302 -12.36 -6.94 6.41
C ARG A 302 -12.18 -7.45 4.97
N PRO A 303 -13.28 -7.72 4.23
CA PRO A 303 -13.19 -8.03 2.81
C PRO A 303 -12.79 -6.80 2.01
N TYR A 304 -11.96 -7.01 0.99
CA TYR A 304 -11.50 -5.99 0.06
C TYR A 304 -11.82 -6.36 -1.39
N LEU A 305 -11.82 -5.35 -2.25
CA LEU A 305 -11.92 -5.47 -3.70
C LEU A 305 -10.84 -4.61 -4.37
N VAL A 306 -10.04 -5.18 -5.26
CA VAL A 306 -9.13 -4.47 -6.16
C VAL A 306 -9.81 -4.31 -7.51
N LEU A 307 -10.04 -3.05 -7.90
CA LEU A 307 -10.69 -2.63 -9.13
C LEU A 307 -9.65 -2.04 -10.09
N GLY A 308 -9.99 -2.02 -11.39
CA GLY A 308 -9.13 -1.47 -12.45
C GLY A 308 -9.82 -0.38 -13.29
N SER A 309 -9.06 0.47 -13.97
CA SER A 309 -9.54 1.42 -14.97
C SER A 309 -8.45 1.62 -16.04
N LEU A 310 -8.85 1.75 -17.31
CA LEU A 310 -7.95 2.09 -18.43
C LEU A 310 -8.15 3.55 -18.91
N SER A 311 -9.25 4.18 -18.50
CA SER A 311 -9.62 5.55 -18.84
C SER A 311 -9.15 6.59 -17.82
N GLY A 312 -8.41 6.18 -16.78
CA GLY A 312 -7.72 7.06 -15.84
C GLY A 312 -8.36 7.13 -14.45
N THR A 313 -7.93 8.12 -13.68
CA THR A 313 -8.22 8.26 -12.24
C THR A 313 -9.10 9.48 -11.89
N PHE A 314 -9.29 10.40 -12.84
CA PHE A 314 -10.05 11.65 -12.66
C PHE A 314 -11.23 11.72 -13.64
N PRO A 315 -12.46 12.02 -13.17
CA PRO A 315 -12.82 12.53 -11.84
C PRO A 315 -12.85 11.47 -10.72
N GLY A 316 -12.69 10.18 -11.05
CA GLY A 316 -12.85 9.11 -10.08
C GLY A 316 -14.33 8.85 -9.72
N LEU A 317 -14.55 8.01 -8.73
CA LEU A 317 -15.88 7.61 -8.24
C LEU A 317 -16.00 7.89 -6.74
N SER A 318 -17.04 8.64 -6.34
CA SER A 318 -17.38 8.75 -4.92
C SER A 318 -18.22 7.55 -4.48
N VAL A 319 -17.77 6.84 -3.45
CA VAL A 319 -18.46 5.67 -2.88
C VAL A 319 -18.54 5.83 -1.36
N ASP A 320 -19.75 5.83 -0.82
CA ASP A 320 -20.03 6.02 0.62
C ASP A 320 -19.42 7.29 1.28
N GLY A 321 -19.01 8.27 0.47
CA GLY A 321 -18.36 9.51 0.91
C GLY A 321 -16.83 9.50 0.77
N LEU A 322 -16.25 8.35 0.43
CA LEU A 322 -14.83 8.21 0.07
C LEU A 322 -14.62 8.40 -1.43
N ALA A 323 -13.39 8.68 -1.83
CA ALA A 323 -12.99 8.85 -3.23
C ALA A 323 -12.21 7.62 -3.69
N LEU A 324 -12.79 6.83 -4.59
CA LEU A 324 -12.10 5.76 -5.31
C LEU A 324 -11.51 6.37 -6.61
N PRO A 325 -10.18 6.48 -6.76
CA PRO A 325 -9.54 7.19 -7.87
C PRO A 325 -9.50 6.37 -9.16
N LEU A 326 -10.66 5.91 -9.62
CA LEU A 326 -10.85 5.13 -10.86
C LEU A 326 -12.03 5.65 -11.66
N ASN A 327 -11.82 5.83 -12.97
CA ASN A 327 -12.88 6.14 -13.91
C ASN A 327 -13.67 4.86 -14.26
N VAL A 328 -15.00 4.97 -14.29
CA VAL A 328 -15.90 3.86 -14.63
C VAL A 328 -15.87 3.60 -16.13
N ASP A 329 -15.19 2.53 -16.54
CA ASP A 329 -15.11 2.06 -17.93
C ASP A 329 -15.36 0.54 -18.05
N ALA A 330 -15.10 -0.04 -19.21
CA ALA A 330 -15.27 -1.47 -19.45
C ALA A 330 -14.39 -2.34 -18.54
N TYR A 331 -13.17 -1.90 -18.19
CA TYR A 331 -12.26 -2.63 -17.31
C TYR A 331 -12.68 -2.51 -15.84
N PHE A 332 -13.15 -1.34 -15.42
CA PHE A 332 -13.79 -1.15 -14.11
C PHE A 332 -14.99 -2.07 -13.93
N ASN A 333 -15.92 -2.06 -14.88
CA ASN A 333 -17.11 -2.92 -14.81
C ASN A 333 -16.74 -4.41 -14.84
N THR A 334 -15.70 -4.80 -15.59
CA THR A 334 -15.22 -6.19 -15.61
C THR A 334 -14.63 -6.60 -14.26
N THR A 335 -13.72 -5.81 -13.70
CA THR A 335 -13.06 -6.11 -12.41
C THR A 335 -14.02 -6.06 -11.22
N LEU A 336 -15.09 -5.25 -11.30
CA LEU A 336 -16.17 -5.23 -10.32
C LEU A 336 -17.12 -6.44 -10.44
N ALA A 337 -17.50 -6.84 -11.65
CA ALA A 337 -18.47 -7.91 -11.87
C ALA A 337 -17.86 -9.32 -11.79
N ALA A 338 -16.55 -9.46 -12.05
CA ALA A 338 -15.83 -10.72 -12.08
C ALA A 338 -14.50 -10.63 -11.30
N PRO A 339 -14.52 -10.44 -9.97
CA PRO A 339 -13.32 -10.50 -9.16
C PRO A 339 -12.68 -11.90 -9.20
N ASN A 340 -11.37 -11.96 -8.94
CA ASN A 340 -10.55 -13.17 -9.05
C ASN A 340 -10.59 -13.86 -10.43
N GLN A 341 -10.95 -13.11 -11.49
CA GLN A 341 -10.86 -13.55 -12.89
C GLN A 341 -9.80 -12.73 -13.64
N PRO A 342 -9.10 -13.34 -14.64
CA PRO A 342 -8.07 -12.66 -15.41
C PRO A 342 -8.53 -11.30 -15.96
N PRO A 343 -7.68 -10.26 -15.90
CA PRO A 343 -6.25 -10.32 -15.57
C PRO A 343 -5.94 -10.25 -14.07
N LEU A 344 -6.92 -10.18 -13.16
CA LEU A 344 -6.66 -10.07 -11.72
C LEU A 344 -6.86 -11.39 -10.98
N SER A 345 -5.95 -11.71 -10.06
CA SER A 345 -6.09 -12.80 -9.09
C SER A 345 -5.94 -12.29 -7.67
N ASN A 346 -6.68 -12.89 -6.74
CA ASN A 346 -6.84 -12.43 -5.35
C ASN A 346 -7.24 -10.94 -5.26
N SER A 347 -8.01 -10.45 -6.23
CA SER A 347 -8.62 -9.11 -6.21
C SER A 347 -9.86 -9.03 -5.33
N PHE A 348 -10.44 -10.14 -4.88
CA PHE A 348 -11.43 -10.15 -3.81
C PHE A 348 -11.07 -11.22 -2.78
N SER A 349 -10.80 -10.79 -1.55
CA SER A 349 -10.47 -11.66 -0.42
C SER A 349 -10.65 -10.89 0.89
N PHE A 350 -10.23 -11.48 2.01
CA PHE A 350 -10.17 -10.80 3.30
C PHE A 350 -8.75 -10.29 3.58
N LEU A 351 -8.66 -9.12 4.20
CA LEU A 351 -7.41 -8.57 4.73
C LEU A 351 -6.96 -9.37 5.95
N GLY A 352 -5.66 -9.49 6.15
CA GLY A 352 -5.08 -9.93 7.43
C GLY A 352 -5.45 -8.98 8.57
N LEU A 353 -5.09 -9.34 9.81
CA LEU A 353 -5.50 -8.60 11.01
C LEU A 353 -4.99 -7.15 11.10
N PHE A 354 -4.08 -6.72 10.22
CA PHE A 354 -3.51 -5.36 10.15
C PHE A 354 -3.94 -4.60 8.89
N GLY A 355 -5.00 -5.07 8.23
CA GLY A 355 -5.51 -4.48 6.98
C GLY A 355 -4.64 -4.79 5.77
N GLN A 356 -3.72 -5.74 5.88
CA GLN A 356 -2.76 -6.06 4.82
C GLN A 356 -3.24 -7.22 3.94
N GLY A 357 -2.83 -7.22 2.69
CA GLY A 357 -3.20 -8.24 1.70
C GLY A 357 -2.33 -8.16 0.45
N GLN A 358 -2.66 -8.97 -0.56
CA GLN A 358 -1.94 -8.98 -1.83
C GLN A 358 -2.83 -9.51 -2.94
N ALA A 359 -3.02 -8.72 -3.98
CA ALA A 359 -3.56 -9.16 -5.27
C ALA A 359 -2.40 -9.32 -6.27
N SER A 360 -2.66 -9.88 -7.45
CA SER A 360 -1.72 -9.79 -8.56
C SER A 360 -2.43 -9.60 -9.89
N LEU A 361 -1.77 -8.89 -10.80
CA LEU A 361 -2.16 -8.78 -12.19
C LEU A 361 -1.33 -9.77 -13.03
N LEU A 362 -2.00 -10.67 -13.74
CA LEU A 362 -1.42 -11.67 -14.61
C LEU A 362 -1.87 -11.39 -16.05
N LEU A 363 -0.92 -11.08 -16.93
CA LEU A 363 -1.15 -10.98 -18.37
C LEU A 363 -0.49 -12.15 -19.10
N PRO A 364 -1.26 -12.97 -19.83
CA PRO A 364 -0.70 -13.90 -20.80
C PRO A 364 0.02 -13.16 -21.94
N PRO A 365 1.03 -13.78 -22.59
CA PRO A 365 1.66 -13.24 -23.79
C PRO A 365 0.64 -12.84 -24.87
N GLY A 366 0.75 -11.63 -25.39
CA GLY A 366 -0.13 -11.06 -26.42
C GLY A 366 -1.48 -10.54 -25.93
N ALA A 367 -1.93 -10.87 -24.72
CA ALA A 367 -3.30 -10.58 -24.26
C ALA A 367 -3.63 -9.07 -24.17
N ALA A 368 -2.63 -8.24 -23.89
CA ALA A 368 -2.79 -6.78 -23.77
C ALA A 368 -2.44 -5.99 -25.04
N SER A 369 -2.22 -6.67 -26.18
CA SER A 369 -1.84 -6.01 -27.44
C SER A 369 -2.79 -4.86 -27.88
N PRO A 370 -4.13 -4.95 -27.71
CA PRO A 370 -5.04 -3.85 -28.07
C PRO A 370 -4.91 -2.58 -27.21
N VAL A 371 -4.20 -2.65 -26.08
CA VAL A 371 -4.07 -1.57 -25.09
C VAL A 371 -2.60 -1.20 -24.81
N ILE A 372 -1.68 -1.53 -25.72
CA ILE A 372 -0.30 -1.01 -25.69
C ILE A 372 -0.33 0.53 -25.70
N GLY A 373 0.47 1.15 -24.84
CA GLY A 373 0.53 2.60 -24.66
C GLY A 373 -0.51 3.14 -23.66
N PHE A 374 -1.48 2.33 -23.22
CA PHE A 374 -2.35 2.69 -22.10
C PHE A 374 -1.64 2.48 -20.76
N THR A 375 -2.13 3.14 -19.73
CA THR A 375 -1.80 2.83 -18.33
C THR A 375 -3.05 2.22 -17.70
N ALA A 376 -2.93 1.00 -17.18
CA ALA A 376 -3.94 0.44 -16.30
C ALA A 376 -3.74 1.07 -14.91
N TYR A 377 -4.82 1.56 -14.32
CA TYR A 377 -4.85 2.06 -12.95
C TYR A 377 -5.64 1.09 -12.09
N HIS A 378 -5.11 0.71 -10.94
CA HIS A 378 -5.80 -0.14 -9.97
C HIS A 378 -6.06 0.59 -8.67
N ALA A 379 -7.14 0.29 -7.96
CA ALA A 379 -7.37 0.82 -6.61
C ALA A 379 -8.14 -0.18 -5.76
N LEU A 380 -7.93 -0.11 -4.46
CA LEU A 380 -8.60 -0.89 -3.43
C LEU A 380 -9.89 -0.19 -2.99
N ALA A 381 -10.91 -0.98 -2.67
CA ALA A 381 -12.01 -0.61 -1.80
C ALA A 381 -12.16 -1.68 -0.70
N VAL A 382 -12.30 -1.28 0.56
CA VAL A 382 -12.51 -2.20 1.70
C VAL A 382 -13.91 -2.00 2.25
N VAL A 383 -14.64 -3.09 2.48
CA VAL A 383 -16.04 -3.06 2.92
C VAL A 383 -16.16 -3.44 4.40
N ASP A 384 -16.85 -2.61 5.16
CA ASP A 384 -17.20 -2.85 6.56
C ASP A 384 -18.40 -3.79 6.69
N VAL A 385 -18.21 -5.08 6.38
CA VAL A 385 -19.29 -6.09 6.48
C VAL A 385 -19.65 -6.48 7.92
N PHE A 386 -18.85 -6.06 8.91
CA PHE A 386 -19.08 -6.35 10.33
C PHE A 386 -19.79 -5.21 11.07
N GLY A 387 -19.81 -4.00 10.50
CA GLY A 387 -20.53 -2.85 11.02
C GLY A 387 -21.58 -2.31 10.04
N SER A 388 -21.18 -1.33 9.24
CA SER A 388 -22.07 -0.46 8.46
C SER A 388 -22.55 -1.01 7.12
N GLY A 389 -21.92 -2.07 6.59
CA GLY A 389 -22.16 -2.60 5.25
C GLY A 389 -21.65 -1.70 4.10
N LYS A 390 -20.86 -0.67 4.41
CA LYS A 390 -20.38 0.36 3.48
C LYS A 390 -18.91 0.18 3.11
N VAL A 391 -18.46 0.87 2.06
CA VAL A 391 -17.02 1.09 1.86
C VAL A 391 -16.47 1.94 2.99
N ALA A 392 -15.42 1.45 3.65
CA ALA A 392 -14.76 2.08 4.80
C ALA A 392 -13.35 2.60 4.48
N PHE A 393 -12.75 2.14 3.37
CA PHE A 393 -11.46 2.61 2.88
C PHE A 393 -11.41 2.52 1.36
N THR A 394 -10.72 3.45 0.73
CA THR A 394 -10.32 3.41 -0.67
C THR A 394 -8.84 3.80 -0.76
N SER A 395 -8.05 3.10 -1.59
CA SER A 395 -6.64 3.46 -1.77
C SER A 395 -6.43 4.55 -2.83
N ASN A 396 -5.21 5.08 -2.89
CA ASN A 396 -4.60 5.62 -4.10
C ASN A 396 -4.82 4.73 -5.34
N ALA A 397 -4.63 5.32 -6.52
CA ALA A 397 -4.50 4.54 -7.74
C ALA A 397 -3.09 3.93 -7.84
N THR A 398 -2.93 2.77 -8.48
CA THR A 398 -1.64 2.12 -8.75
C THR A 398 -1.46 2.06 -10.26
N PRO A 399 -0.48 2.76 -10.87
CA PRO A 399 -0.35 2.82 -12.31
C PRO A 399 0.54 1.69 -12.82
N LEU A 400 0.11 1.04 -13.90
CA LEU A 400 0.88 0.03 -14.62
C LEU A 400 0.84 0.33 -16.12
N ALA A 401 1.96 0.81 -16.66
CA ALA A 401 2.05 1.11 -18.09
C ALA A 401 2.13 -0.19 -18.91
N ILE A 402 1.30 -0.31 -19.93
CA ILE A 402 1.27 -1.45 -20.85
C ILE A 402 2.23 -1.14 -22.00
N VAL A 403 3.43 -1.71 -21.94
CA VAL A 403 4.49 -1.51 -22.94
C VAL A 403 4.48 -2.66 -23.96
N PRO A 404 5.16 -2.53 -25.12
CA PRO A 404 5.26 -3.61 -26.10
C PRO A 404 5.72 -4.96 -25.53
#